data_AF-A0A6V8NH39-F1
#
_entry.id   AF-A0A6V8NH39-F1
#
_cell.length_a   1.000
_cell.length_b   1.000
_cell.length_c   1.000
_cell.angle_alpha   90.00
_cell.angle_beta   90.00
_cell.angle_gamma   90.00
#
_symmetry.space_group_name_H-M   'P 1'
#
loop_
_entity.id
_entity.type
_entity.pdbx_description
1 polymer ?
#
loop_
_entity_poly.entity_id
_entity_poly.type
_entity_poly.pdbx_seq_one_letter_code
_entity_poly.pdbx_strand_id
1 'polypeptide(L)'
;MKDLVVLKKPEGGRTGIGRFIFSDRYSVFDWGEMPDHIKNKGTALCIIGACLFEKLEEMGIKTHYLGVVEDAKSKRLSELKEPGHGMEIKLLRVIKPEIKENVYDYSVYQNERSNFLVPLEVIYRNSLPEGSSVFKRLKEASLKLEDIGLDEMPWPGQKLENPILDVSTKLEATDRYVTWEEAKNIAGLADDEVKEIKRITLLVNELITREARRVGLVNEDGKIELGFDEDRNLMLVDVLGTPDECRFTFEDMPVSKEVARIFYRNTDWCKEVEEAKKKDRVGWKKLVRATPPSLPNRLEELISLLYQACCNEITRKRWFAAPPLKEILLEIKEVL
;
A
#
# COMPACT_ATOMS: atom_id res chain seq x y z
N MET A 1 -5.61 -0.61 7.53
CA MET A 1 -4.84 -1.51 8.42
C MET A 1 -5.40 -2.91 8.27
N LYS A 2 -4.59 -3.93 8.53
CA LYS A 2 -5.02 -5.33 8.53
C LYS A 2 -4.24 -6.12 9.57
N ASP A 3 -4.90 -7.11 10.16
CA ASP A 3 -4.29 -8.08 11.06
C ASP A 3 -4.07 -9.40 10.30
N LEU A 4 -3.00 -10.12 10.62
CA LEU A 4 -2.72 -11.43 10.04
C LEU A 4 -3.04 -12.54 11.06
N VAL A 5 -3.97 -13.42 10.70
CA VAL A 5 -4.23 -14.67 11.42
C VAL A 5 -3.55 -15.81 10.67
N VAL A 6 -2.66 -16.53 11.33
CA VAL A 6 -1.97 -17.69 10.74
C VAL A 6 -2.80 -18.95 11.00
N LEU A 7 -3.34 -19.55 9.94
CA LEU A 7 -4.08 -20.82 10.02
C LEU A 7 -3.13 -22.02 9.92
N LYS A 8 -2.13 -21.91 9.05
CA LYS A 8 -1.05 -22.88 8.89
C LYS A 8 0.25 -22.14 8.66
N LYS A 9 1.28 -22.45 9.45
CA LYS A 9 2.60 -21.80 9.31
C LYS A 9 3.28 -22.22 8.00
N PRO A 10 4.00 -21.31 7.32
CA PRO A 10 4.90 -21.68 6.25
C PRO A 10 6.16 -22.33 6.82
N GLU A 11 6.60 -23.44 6.23
CA GLU A 11 7.73 -24.22 6.72
C GLU A 11 8.56 -24.79 5.56
N GLY A 12 9.88 -24.63 5.65
CA GLY A 12 10.80 -25.04 4.60
C GLY A 12 10.38 -24.52 3.22
N GLY A 13 10.27 -25.42 2.25
CA GLY A 13 9.84 -25.10 0.89
C GLY A 13 8.32 -25.13 0.66
N ARG A 14 7.47 -25.06 1.69
CA ARG A 14 5.99 -25.12 1.54
C ARG A 14 5.29 -23.89 2.09
N THR A 15 4.36 -23.33 1.32
CA THR A 15 3.53 -22.22 1.77
C THR A 15 2.61 -22.62 2.92
N GLY A 16 2.37 -21.66 3.80
CA GLY A 16 1.35 -21.71 4.83
C GLY A 16 0.01 -21.17 4.31
N ILE A 17 -0.96 -21.06 5.21
CA ILE A 17 -2.25 -20.42 4.96
C ILE A 17 -2.47 -19.37 6.03
N GLY A 18 -2.78 -18.15 5.60
CA GLY A 18 -3.09 -17.02 6.47
C GLY A 18 -4.43 -16.40 6.10
N ARG A 19 -4.94 -15.56 7.00
CA ARG A 19 -6.09 -14.68 6.73
C ARG A 19 -5.71 -13.26 7.11
N PHE A 20 -5.82 -12.35 6.15
CA PHE A 20 -5.84 -10.93 6.44
C PHE A 20 -7.24 -10.53 6.92
N ILE A 21 -7.31 -9.89 8.07
CA ILE A 21 -8.52 -9.32 8.65
C ILE A 21 -8.40 -7.80 8.50
N PHE A 22 -9.11 -7.25 7.53
CA PHE A 22 -9.08 -5.81 7.25
C PHE A 22 -9.93 -5.09 8.30
N SER A 23 -9.33 -4.09 8.95
CA SER A 23 -9.99 -3.32 10.02
C SER A 23 -10.37 -1.92 9.56
N ASP A 24 -11.36 -1.37 10.26
CA ASP A 24 -11.83 0.02 10.10
C ASP A 24 -10.87 1.04 10.73
N ARG A 25 -9.78 0.55 11.33
CA ARG A 25 -8.70 1.38 11.87
C ARG A 25 -7.93 2.09 10.75
N TYR A 26 -7.49 3.30 11.07
CA TYR A 26 -6.58 4.09 10.24
C TYR A 26 -5.49 4.73 11.11
N SER A 27 -4.39 5.11 10.45
CA SER A 27 -3.21 5.73 11.06
C SER A 27 -2.73 6.86 10.17
N VAL A 28 -2.41 7.98 10.82
CA VAL A 28 -1.84 9.17 10.19
C VAL A 28 -0.58 9.61 10.95
N PHE A 29 0.37 10.23 10.23
CA PHE A 29 1.62 10.75 10.77
C PHE A 29 2.43 9.76 11.65
N ASP A 30 2.36 8.46 11.36
CA ASP A 30 3.05 7.39 12.11
C ASP A 30 2.66 7.30 13.59
N TRP A 31 1.54 7.93 13.98
CA TRP A 31 1.05 7.95 15.37
C TRP A 31 0.70 6.55 15.87
N GLY A 32 0.01 5.78 15.04
CA GLY A 32 -0.60 4.52 15.41
C GLY A 32 -2.09 4.57 15.11
N GLU A 33 -2.88 3.79 15.82
CA GLU A 33 -4.33 3.82 15.72
C GLU A 33 -4.89 5.19 16.13
N MET A 34 -5.78 5.71 15.29
CA MET A 34 -6.53 6.96 15.52
C MET A 34 -7.79 6.67 16.36
N PRO A 35 -8.36 7.68 17.04
CA PRO A 35 -9.43 7.46 18.02
C PRO A 35 -10.73 6.93 17.39
N ASP A 36 -10.98 7.25 16.13
CA ASP A 36 -12.19 6.86 15.42
C ASP A 36 -11.95 5.63 14.51
N HIS A 37 -13.01 4.85 14.27
CA HIS A 37 -12.99 3.72 13.35
C HIS A 37 -13.87 4.04 12.15
N ILE A 38 -13.28 4.11 10.95
CA ILE A 38 -14.01 4.45 9.73
C ILE A 38 -14.84 3.24 9.30
N LYS A 39 -16.13 3.24 9.63
CA LYS A 39 -17.06 2.14 9.33
C LYS A 39 -16.91 1.62 7.90
N ASN A 40 -16.88 0.30 7.72
CA ASN A 40 -16.82 -0.41 6.44
C ASN A 40 -15.54 -0.17 5.60
N LYS A 41 -14.57 0.61 6.10
CA LYS A 41 -13.30 0.84 5.40
C LYS A 41 -12.57 -0.47 5.16
N GLY A 42 -12.45 -1.32 6.18
CA GLY A 42 -11.75 -2.60 6.08
C GLY A 42 -12.39 -3.52 5.03
N THR A 43 -13.72 -3.66 5.10
CA THR A 43 -14.51 -4.43 4.14
C THR A 43 -14.34 -3.92 2.71
N ALA A 44 -14.44 -2.61 2.48
CA ALA A 44 -14.26 -2.01 1.16
C ALA A 44 -12.86 -2.26 0.59
N LEU A 45 -11.82 -2.10 1.40
CA LEU A 45 -10.43 -2.37 1.00
C LEU A 45 -10.20 -3.86 0.65
N CYS A 46 -10.79 -4.77 1.44
CA CYS A 46 -10.72 -6.22 1.19
C CYS A 46 -11.32 -6.56 -0.18
N ILE A 47 -12.51 -6.03 -0.49
CA ILE A 47 -13.23 -6.30 -1.74
C ILE A 47 -12.52 -5.66 -2.95
N ILE A 48 -11.97 -4.45 -2.81
CA ILE A 48 -11.15 -3.83 -3.87
C ILE A 48 -9.91 -4.68 -4.16
N GLY A 49 -9.17 -5.05 -3.11
CA GLY A 49 -7.96 -5.87 -3.24
C GLY A 49 -8.26 -7.22 -3.91
N ALA A 50 -9.33 -7.90 -3.46
CA ALA A 50 -9.80 -9.14 -4.09
C ALA A 50 -10.07 -8.94 -5.59
N CYS A 51 -10.83 -7.91 -5.97
CA CYS A 51 -11.17 -7.64 -7.37
C CYS A 51 -9.93 -7.49 -8.27
N LEU A 52 -8.91 -6.79 -7.77
CA LEU A 52 -7.67 -6.59 -8.51
C LEU A 52 -6.83 -7.86 -8.57
N PHE A 53 -6.76 -8.65 -7.50
CA PHE A 53 -6.11 -9.96 -7.55
C PHE A 53 -6.77 -10.89 -8.57
N GLU A 54 -8.11 -10.98 -8.60
CA GLU A 54 -8.80 -11.84 -9.57
C GLU A 54 -8.51 -11.41 -11.01
N LYS A 55 -8.51 -10.10 -11.30
CA LYS A 55 -8.13 -9.56 -12.62
C LYS A 55 -6.67 -9.84 -12.99
N LEU A 56 -5.76 -9.82 -12.02
CA LEU A 56 -4.34 -10.12 -12.25
C LEU A 56 -4.11 -11.60 -12.55
N GLU A 57 -4.86 -12.48 -11.89
CA GLU A 57 -4.84 -13.92 -12.18
C GLU A 57 -5.35 -14.22 -13.60
N GLU A 58 -6.40 -13.53 -14.06
CA GLU A 58 -6.88 -13.59 -15.45
C GLU A 58 -5.80 -13.15 -16.45
N MET A 59 -4.89 -12.25 -16.05
CA MET A 59 -3.73 -11.82 -16.82
C MET A 59 -2.52 -12.77 -16.70
N GLY A 60 -2.68 -13.90 -16.00
CA GLY A 60 -1.62 -14.89 -15.80
C GLY A 60 -0.59 -14.52 -14.74
N ILE A 61 -0.84 -13.49 -13.92
CA ILE A 61 0.04 -13.10 -12.83
C ILE A 61 -0.28 -13.94 -11.60
N LYS A 62 0.74 -14.60 -11.04
CA LYS A 62 0.58 -15.36 -9.79
C LYS A 62 0.34 -14.42 -8.62
N THR A 63 -0.56 -14.80 -7.73
CA THR A 63 -0.86 -14.06 -6.50
C THR A 63 -0.94 -15.03 -5.33
N HIS A 64 -0.81 -14.50 -4.11
CA HIS A 64 -1.08 -15.27 -2.91
C HIS A 64 -2.56 -15.34 -2.54
N TYR A 65 -3.46 -14.67 -3.26
CA TYR A 65 -4.88 -14.58 -2.94
C TYR A 65 -5.57 -15.93 -3.14
N LEU A 66 -6.38 -16.34 -2.16
CA LEU A 66 -7.16 -17.58 -2.23
C LEU A 66 -8.68 -17.34 -2.20
N GLY A 67 -9.11 -16.11 -1.96
CA GLY A 67 -10.53 -15.73 -1.88
C GLY A 67 -10.84 -14.83 -0.68
N VAL A 68 -12.07 -14.31 -0.67
CA VAL A 68 -12.65 -13.57 0.45
C VAL A 68 -13.42 -14.54 1.34
N VAL A 69 -13.30 -14.36 2.65
CA VAL A 69 -13.90 -15.22 3.66
C VAL A 69 -15.36 -14.82 3.89
N GLU A 70 -16.28 -15.75 3.60
CA GLU A 70 -17.71 -15.67 3.93
C GLU A 70 -18.16 -17.03 4.50
N ASP A 71 -18.84 -17.03 5.64
CA ASP A 71 -19.25 -18.25 6.37
C ASP A 71 -18.06 -19.21 6.66
N ALA A 72 -16.92 -18.64 7.07
CA ALA A 72 -15.66 -19.34 7.32
C ALA A 72 -15.02 -20.05 6.12
N LYS A 73 -15.58 -19.90 4.91
CA LYS A 73 -15.05 -20.44 3.65
C LYS A 73 -14.45 -19.34 2.79
N SER A 74 -13.35 -19.65 2.12
CA SER A 74 -12.79 -18.80 1.08
C SER A 74 -13.63 -18.91 -0.20
N LYS A 75 -14.06 -17.78 -0.75
CA LYS A 75 -14.92 -17.69 -1.94
C LYS A 75 -14.38 -16.64 -2.91
N ARG A 76 -14.58 -16.84 -4.21
CA ARG A 76 -14.35 -15.79 -5.23
C ARG A 76 -15.41 -14.70 -5.12
N LEU A 77 -15.13 -13.51 -5.64
CA LEU A 77 -16.07 -12.39 -5.59
C LEU A 77 -17.44 -12.68 -6.24
N SER A 78 -17.46 -13.52 -7.27
CA SER A 78 -18.67 -13.95 -7.97
C SER A 78 -19.57 -14.85 -7.11
N GLU A 79 -19.02 -15.49 -6.08
CA GLU A 79 -19.71 -16.44 -5.20
C GLU A 79 -20.18 -15.80 -3.89
N LEU A 80 -19.69 -14.60 -3.57
CA LEU A 80 -20.07 -13.86 -2.36
C LEU A 80 -21.51 -13.35 -2.43
N LYS A 81 -22.22 -13.49 -1.31
CA LYS A 81 -23.56 -12.89 -1.12
C LYS A 81 -23.43 -11.49 -0.52
N GLU A 82 -22.54 -11.32 0.45
CA GLU A 82 -22.28 -10.08 1.17
C GLU A 82 -20.79 -9.72 1.11
N PRO A 83 -20.42 -8.44 1.26
CA PRO A 83 -19.01 -8.05 1.27
C PRO A 83 -18.32 -8.52 2.56
N GLY A 84 -17.18 -9.20 2.41
CA GLY A 84 -16.36 -9.69 3.51
C GLY A 84 -15.15 -8.79 3.80
N HIS A 85 -14.64 -8.87 5.03
CA HIS A 85 -13.42 -8.17 5.48
C HIS A 85 -12.25 -9.12 5.76
N GLY A 86 -12.44 -10.43 5.52
CA GLY A 86 -11.41 -11.44 5.63
C GLY A 86 -10.93 -11.87 4.25
N MET A 87 -9.61 -11.97 4.04
CA MET A 87 -9.02 -12.48 2.80
C MET A 87 -8.10 -13.65 3.15
N GLU A 88 -8.38 -14.82 2.59
CA GLU A 88 -7.51 -15.98 2.75
C GLU A 88 -6.36 -15.91 1.74
N ILE A 89 -5.15 -16.20 2.20
CA ILE A 89 -3.93 -16.06 1.41
C ILE A 89 -2.99 -17.25 1.61
N LYS A 90 -2.18 -17.55 0.59
CA LYS A 90 -0.94 -18.30 0.78
C LYS A 90 0.02 -17.46 1.60
N LEU A 91 0.53 -18.06 2.67
CA LEU A 91 1.45 -17.39 3.57
C LEU A 91 2.89 -17.83 3.24
N LEU A 92 3.78 -16.87 3.02
CA LEU A 92 5.20 -17.11 2.79
C LEU A 92 6.01 -17.02 4.08
N ARG A 93 7.20 -17.61 4.10
CA ARG A 93 8.17 -17.33 5.18
C ARG A 93 8.60 -15.87 5.09
N VAL A 94 8.61 -15.20 6.25
CA VAL A 94 9.22 -13.87 6.41
C VAL A 94 10.54 -14.06 7.12
N ILE A 95 11.64 -13.91 6.38
CA ILE A 95 12.99 -14.13 6.87
C ILE A 95 13.56 -12.77 7.30
N LYS A 96 13.57 -12.51 8.60
CA LYS A 96 14.07 -11.21 9.09
C LYS A 96 15.59 -11.14 8.94
N PRO A 97 16.14 -10.04 8.41
CA PRO A 97 17.59 -9.83 8.40
C PRO A 97 18.13 -9.75 9.83
N GLU A 98 19.39 -10.15 10.00
CA GLU A 98 20.11 -9.96 11.26
C GLU A 98 20.63 -8.51 11.34
N ILE A 99 20.97 -8.04 12.54
CA ILE A 99 21.66 -6.76 12.72
C ILE A 99 23.09 -7.07 13.14
N LYS A 100 24.06 -6.67 12.31
CA LYS A 100 25.50 -6.78 12.60
C LYS A 100 26.11 -5.38 12.53
N GLU A 101 26.80 -4.97 13.59
CA GLU A 101 27.50 -3.68 13.64
C GLU A 101 26.59 -2.47 13.27
N ASN A 102 25.33 -2.49 13.72
CA ASN A 102 24.29 -1.49 13.40
C ASN A 102 23.83 -1.43 11.93
N VAL A 103 24.15 -2.44 11.11
CA VAL A 103 23.67 -2.58 9.73
C VAL A 103 22.82 -3.84 9.59
N TYR A 104 21.79 -3.80 8.75
CA TYR A 104 20.98 -4.98 8.42
C TYR A 104 21.75 -5.90 7.47
N ASP A 105 21.93 -7.15 7.90
CA ASP A 105 22.58 -8.20 7.12
C ASP A 105 21.54 -9.10 6.47
N TYR A 106 21.47 -9.02 5.14
CA TYR A 106 20.58 -9.80 4.29
C TYR A 106 21.24 -11.05 3.67
N SER A 107 22.45 -11.42 4.09
CA SER A 107 23.19 -12.57 3.55
C SER A 107 22.42 -13.91 3.62
N VAL A 108 21.44 -14.02 4.52
CA VAL A 108 20.52 -15.17 4.57
C VAL A 108 19.79 -15.41 3.24
N TYR A 109 19.42 -14.35 2.52
CA TYR A 109 18.68 -14.44 1.26
C TYR A 109 19.52 -15.04 0.12
N GLN A 110 20.85 -14.96 0.18
CA GLN A 110 21.74 -15.53 -0.84
C GLN A 110 21.70 -17.06 -0.88
N ASN A 111 21.27 -17.70 0.21
CA ASN A 111 21.17 -19.15 0.32
C ASN A 111 19.72 -19.65 0.18
N GLU A 112 18.74 -18.74 0.17
CA GLU A 112 17.32 -19.07 0.16
C GLU A 112 16.81 -19.24 -1.26
N ARG A 113 16.12 -20.37 -1.50
CA ARG A 113 15.72 -20.77 -2.85
C ARG A 113 14.28 -20.45 -3.16
N SER A 114 13.34 -20.72 -2.25
CA SER A 114 11.91 -20.61 -2.52
C SER A 114 11.08 -20.41 -1.24
N ASN A 115 9.78 -20.11 -1.40
CA ASN A 115 8.82 -19.91 -0.31
C ASN A 115 9.24 -18.81 0.69
N PHE A 116 9.53 -17.61 0.19
CA PHE A 116 9.86 -16.47 1.04
C PHE A 116 9.38 -15.15 0.45
N LEU A 117 9.03 -14.22 1.35
CA LEU A 117 8.75 -12.82 1.01
C LEU A 117 10.02 -12.16 0.47
N VAL A 118 9.96 -11.53 -0.71
CA VAL A 118 11.05 -10.67 -1.18
C VAL A 118 11.09 -9.45 -0.25
N PRO A 119 12.22 -9.13 0.39
CA PRO A 119 12.30 -8.12 1.45
C PRO A 119 12.31 -6.67 0.92
N LEU A 120 11.55 -6.43 -0.14
CA LEU A 120 11.52 -5.19 -0.90
C LEU A 120 10.08 -4.72 -1.10
N GLU A 121 9.91 -3.41 -1.07
CA GLU A 121 8.74 -2.71 -1.57
C GLU A 121 9.07 -2.14 -2.95
N VAL A 122 8.26 -2.45 -3.96
CA VAL A 122 8.45 -1.92 -5.31
C VAL A 122 7.38 -0.89 -5.60
N ILE A 123 7.81 0.32 -5.94
CA ILE A 123 6.96 1.49 -6.05
C ILE A 123 6.95 1.93 -7.51
N TYR A 124 5.77 2.11 -8.09
CA TYR A 124 5.62 2.79 -9.37
C TYR A 124 5.13 4.22 -9.14
N ARG A 125 5.54 5.14 -10.01
CA ARG A 125 5.10 6.54 -10.01
C ARG A 125 4.69 6.96 -11.40
N ASN A 126 3.44 7.37 -11.56
CA ASN A 126 2.93 7.98 -12.79
C ASN A 126 3.04 9.51 -12.75
N SER A 127 3.16 10.08 -11.55
CA SER A 127 3.38 11.50 -11.33
C SER A 127 4.21 11.73 -10.07
N LEU A 128 4.59 12.98 -9.82
CA LEU A 128 5.37 13.41 -8.67
C LEU A 128 4.58 14.44 -7.83
N PRO A 129 3.58 14.00 -7.03
CA PRO A 129 2.85 14.88 -6.12
C PRO A 129 3.80 15.53 -5.10
N GLU A 130 3.43 16.69 -4.54
CA GLU A 130 4.30 17.47 -3.62
C GLU A 130 4.93 16.65 -2.49
N GLY A 131 4.16 15.73 -1.91
CA GLY A 131 4.63 14.80 -0.86
C GLY A 131 5.45 13.60 -1.36
N SER A 132 5.95 13.60 -2.60
CA SER A 132 6.79 12.53 -3.14
C SER A 132 8.16 12.55 -2.49
N SER A 133 8.67 11.37 -2.11
CA SER A 133 10.00 11.22 -1.53
C SER A 133 11.13 11.56 -2.51
N VAL A 134 10.84 11.56 -3.82
CA VAL A 134 11.79 11.93 -4.89
C VAL A 134 12.37 13.32 -4.66
N PHE A 135 11.56 14.33 -4.34
CA PHE A 135 12.05 15.71 -4.14
C PHE A 135 13.05 15.81 -3.00
N LYS A 136 12.75 15.16 -1.87
CA LYS A 136 13.64 15.12 -0.71
C LYS A 136 14.95 14.41 -1.06
N ARG A 137 14.88 13.26 -1.74
CA ARG A 137 16.07 12.46 -2.10
C ARG A 137 16.97 13.16 -3.11
N LEU A 138 16.41 13.85 -4.10
CA LEU A 138 17.16 14.68 -5.04
C LEU A 138 17.87 15.83 -4.32
N LYS A 139 17.17 16.52 -3.40
CA LYS A 139 17.75 17.61 -2.59
C LYS A 139 18.89 17.12 -1.68
N GLU A 140 18.78 15.92 -1.13
CA GLU A 140 19.78 15.28 -0.27
C GLU A 140 20.88 14.54 -1.07
N ALA A 141 20.85 14.61 -2.41
CA ALA A 141 21.77 13.91 -3.32
C ALA A 141 21.86 12.37 -3.11
N SER A 142 20.82 11.77 -2.51
CA SER A 142 20.67 10.32 -2.35
C SER A 142 19.96 9.64 -3.53
N LEU A 143 19.54 10.44 -4.52
CA LEU A 143 18.96 10.02 -5.79
C LEU A 143 19.53 10.92 -6.88
N LYS A 144 19.90 10.36 -8.04
CA LYS A 144 20.25 11.15 -9.22
C LYS A 144 19.09 11.14 -10.20
N LEU A 145 19.00 12.16 -11.05
CA LEU A 145 17.96 12.25 -12.08
C LEU A 145 18.07 11.08 -13.08
N GLU A 146 19.29 10.72 -13.46
CA GLU A 146 19.58 9.58 -14.35
C GLU A 146 19.06 8.24 -13.79
N ASP A 147 19.10 8.05 -12.47
CA ASP A 147 18.64 6.81 -11.81
C ASP A 147 17.13 6.60 -11.98
N ILE A 148 16.38 7.68 -12.23
CA ILE A 148 14.93 7.69 -12.44
C ILE A 148 14.56 8.10 -13.86
N GLY A 149 15.52 8.15 -14.78
CA GLY A 149 15.28 8.44 -16.19
C GLY A 149 14.78 9.86 -16.45
N LEU A 150 15.16 10.83 -15.63
CA LEU A 150 14.88 12.25 -15.85
C LEU A 150 16.15 12.99 -16.27
N ASP A 151 16.01 13.97 -17.15
CA ASP A 151 17.10 14.84 -17.59
C ASP A 151 17.12 16.19 -16.84
N GLU A 152 15.98 16.60 -16.30
CA GLU A 152 15.79 17.89 -15.63
C GLU A 152 15.12 17.72 -14.26
N MET A 153 15.30 18.71 -13.39
CA MET A 153 14.69 18.68 -12.06
C MET A 153 13.16 18.71 -12.16
N PRO A 154 12.46 17.73 -11.56
CA PRO A 154 11.01 17.69 -11.61
C PRO A 154 10.37 18.77 -10.74
N TRP A 155 9.08 19.06 -10.97
CA TRP A 155 8.28 19.95 -10.14
C TRP A 155 7.08 19.23 -9.49
N PRO A 156 6.57 19.70 -8.32
CA PRO A 156 5.38 19.14 -7.68
C PRO A 156 4.17 19.08 -8.62
N GLY A 157 3.54 17.91 -8.71
CA GLY A 157 2.40 17.64 -9.58
C GLY A 157 2.77 17.25 -11.02
N GLN A 158 4.07 17.17 -11.36
CA GLN A 158 4.49 16.76 -12.70
C GLN A 158 3.99 15.35 -13.03
N LYS A 159 3.27 15.24 -14.15
CA LYS A 159 2.92 13.94 -14.75
C LYS A 159 4.11 13.44 -15.56
N LEU A 160 4.41 12.16 -15.41
CA LEU A 160 5.54 11.52 -16.07
C LEU A 160 5.09 10.91 -17.39
N GLU A 161 5.93 11.02 -18.42
CA GLU A 161 5.67 10.38 -19.71
C GLU A 161 5.71 8.86 -19.57
N ASN A 162 6.72 8.36 -18.87
CA ASN A 162 6.89 6.95 -18.53
C ASN A 162 6.89 6.78 -17.00
N PRO A 163 6.23 5.74 -16.46
CA PRO A 163 6.27 5.50 -15.03
C PRO A 163 7.70 5.25 -14.53
N ILE A 164 8.04 5.88 -13.40
CA ILE A 164 9.31 5.64 -12.71
C ILE A 164 9.12 4.49 -11.73
N LEU A 165 10.13 3.62 -11.61
CA LEU A 165 10.16 2.54 -10.63
C LEU A 165 11.20 2.81 -9.54
N ASP A 166 10.73 2.89 -8.30
CA ASP A 166 11.51 2.98 -7.08
C ASP A 166 11.49 1.64 -6.34
N VAL A 167 12.48 1.42 -5.49
CA VAL A 167 12.54 0.27 -4.60
C VAL A 167 13.05 0.67 -3.22
N SER A 168 12.43 0.11 -2.17
CA SER A 168 12.88 0.26 -0.79
C SER A 168 12.91 -1.07 -0.06
N THR A 169 13.59 -1.10 1.08
CA THR A 169 13.56 -2.24 2.01
C THR A 169 12.18 -2.36 2.66
N LYS A 170 11.82 -3.56 3.14
CA LYS A 170 10.51 -3.86 3.77
C LYS A 170 10.60 -4.27 5.25
N LEU A 171 11.72 -4.87 5.64
CA LEU A 171 11.89 -5.60 6.90
C LEU A 171 12.79 -4.86 7.91
N GLU A 172 13.18 -3.63 7.59
CA GLU A 172 13.92 -2.75 8.48
C GLU A 172 12.98 -2.00 9.42
N ALA A 173 13.51 -1.37 10.46
CA ALA A 173 12.71 -0.51 11.35
C ALA A 173 12.13 0.72 10.63
N THR A 174 12.77 1.16 9.54
CA THR A 174 12.29 2.21 8.65
C THR A 174 12.72 1.85 7.25
N ASP A 175 11.77 1.81 6.32
CA ASP A 175 12.04 1.47 4.93
C ASP A 175 12.99 2.50 4.32
N ARG A 176 14.05 1.99 3.70
CA ARG A 176 15.11 2.78 3.07
C ARG A 176 15.07 2.55 1.58
N TYR A 177 15.08 3.63 0.82
CA TYR A 177 15.21 3.55 -0.65
C TYR A 177 16.61 3.06 -1.02
N VAL A 178 16.66 2.13 -1.98
CA VAL A 178 17.90 1.48 -2.42
C VAL A 178 18.01 1.55 -3.94
N THR A 179 19.21 1.33 -4.47
CA THR A 179 19.38 1.13 -5.92
C THR A 179 18.86 -0.24 -6.34
N TRP A 180 18.57 -0.43 -7.62
CA TRP A 180 18.19 -1.75 -8.14
C TRP A 180 19.29 -2.80 -7.97
N GLU A 181 20.56 -2.40 -8.05
CA GLU A 181 21.71 -3.29 -7.80
C GLU A 181 21.78 -3.70 -6.31
N GLU A 182 21.56 -2.75 -5.40
CA GLU A 182 21.48 -3.06 -3.98
C GLU A 182 20.26 -3.93 -3.66
N ALA A 183 19.09 -3.64 -4.23
CA ALA A 183 17.89 -4.46 -4.09
C ALA A 183 18.12 -5.91 -4.54
N LYS A 184 18.81 -6.10 -5.68
CA LYS A 184 19.23 -7.41 -6.18
C LYS A 184 20.06 -8.17 -5.15
N ASN A 185 21.04 -7.49 -4.55
CA ASN A 185 21.92 -8.07 -3.53
C ASN A 185 21.18 -8.36 -2.21
N ILE A 186 20.29 -7.47 -1.78
CA ILE A 186 19.47 -7.64 -0.57
C ILE A 186 18.54 -8.86 -0.69
N ALA A 187 17.91 -9.04 -1.85
CA ALA A 187 16.91 -10.07 -2.05
C ALA A 187 17.45 -11.38 -2.67
N GLY A 188 18.74 -11.45 -2.99
CA GLY A 188 19.33 -12.63 -3.65
C GLY A 188 18.73 -12.90 -5.03
N LEU A 189 18.53 -11.84 -5.82
CA LEU A 189 17.85 -11.91 -7.11
C LEU A 189 18.82 -12.10 -8.28
N ALA A 190 18.39 -12.85 -9.29
CA ALA A 190 19.03 -12.89 -10.60
C ALA A 190 18.59 -11.70 -11.48
N ASP A 191 19.35 -11.41 -12.55
CA ASP A 191 19.07 -10.26 -13.42
C ASP A 191 17.73 -10.36 -14.16
N ASP A 192 17.33 -11.57 -14.53
CA ASP A 192 16.04 -11.88 -15.12
C ASP A 192 14.90 -11.71 -14.10
N GLU A 193 15.11 -12.09 -12.83
CA GLU A 193 14.13 -11.87 -11.75
C GLU A 193 13.91 -10.38 -11.52
N VAL A 194 14.96 -9.55 -11.51
CA VAL A 194 14.82 -8.09 -11.39
C VAL A 194 14.03 -7.51 -12.57
N LYS A 195 14.30 -7.97 -13.80
CA LYS A 195 13.53 -7.54 -14.99
C LYS A 195 12.07 -7.96 -14.88
N GLU A 196 11.80 -9.15 -14.39
CA GLU A 196 10.44 -9.67 -14.22
C GLU A 196 9.67 -8.91 -13.14
N ILE A 197 10.31 -8.57 -12.01
CA ILE A 197 9.73 -7.70 -10.97
C ILE A 197 9.30 -6.36 -11.57
N LYS A 198 10.18 -5.72 -12.37
CA LYS A 198 9.85 -4.45 -13.04
C LYS A 198 8.69 -4.62 -14.02
N ARG A 199 8.68 -5.70 -14.81
CA ARG A 199 7.60 -6.01 -15.76
C ARG A 199 6.24 -6.21 -15.06
N ILE A 200 6.21 -7.02 -14.00
CA ILE A 200 4.99 -7.25 -13.19
C ILE A 200 4.52 -5.92 -12.59
N THR A 201 5.43 -5.12 -12.04
CA THR A 201 5.09 -3.81 -11.45
C THR A 201 4.40 -2.90 -12.46
N LEU A 202 4.93 -2.80 -13.69
CA LEU A 202 4.34 -1.98 -14.75
C LEU A 202 2.98 -2.49 -15.20
N LEU A 203 2.79 -3.82 -15.28
CA LEU A 203 1.48 -4.42 -15.59
C LEU A 203 0.44 -4.14 -14.51
N VAL A 204 0.84 -4.27 -13.24
CA VAL A 204 -0.03 -3.93 -12.10
C VAL A 204 -0.38 -2.45 -12.12
N ASN A 205 0.59 -1.56 -12.36
CA ASN A 205 0.35 -0.14 -12.52
C ASN A 205 -0.65 0.15 -13.65
N GLU A 206 -0.47 -0.44 -14.83
CA GLU A 206 -1.37 -0.25 -15.97
C GLU A 206 -2.80 -0.67 -15.62
N LEU A 207 -2.96 -1.85 -14.99
CA LEU A 207 -4.25 -2.34 -14.54
C LEU A 207 -4.91 -1.35 -13.56
N ILE A 208 -4.21 -0.98 -12.48
CA ILE A 208 -4.75 -0.09 -11.45
C ILE A 208 -5.09 1.27 -12.06
N THR A 209 -4.20 1.83 -12.88
CA THR A 209 -4.42 3.12 -13.57
C THR A 209 -5.65 3.07 -14.46
N ARG A 210 -5.85 1.97 -15.19
CA ARG A 210 -7.00 1.77 -16.06
C ARG A 210 -8.31 1.63 -15.27
N GLU A 211 -8.31 0.91 -14.15
CA GLU A 211 -9.50 0.79 -13.28
C GLU A 211 -9.82 2.13 -12.59
N ALA A 212 -8.82 2.84 -12.07
CA ALA A 212 -8.96 4.16 -11.45
C ALA A 212 -9.48 5.22 -12.45
N ARG A 213 -8.89 5.30 -13.66
CA ARG A 213 -9.30 6.26 -14.69
C ARG A 213 -10.76 6.09 -15.10
N ARG A 214 -11.27 4.85 -15.12
CA ARG A 214 -12.67 4.57 -15.50
C ARG A 214 -13.69 5.17 -14.53
N VAL A 215 -13.28 5.42 -13.29
CA VAL A 215 -14.13 6.01 -12.24
C VAL A 215 -13.74 7.47 -11.98
N GLY A 216 -13.01 8.10 -12.90
CA GLY A 216 -12.61 9.50 -12.82
C GLY A 216 -11.42 9.79 -11.88
N LEU A 217 -10.75 8.76 -11.37
CA LEU A 217 -9.60 8.90 -10.49
C LEU A 217 -8.28 8.92 -11.27
N VAL A 218 -7.31 9.68 -10.77
CA VAL A 218 -5.92 9.66 -11.22
C VAL A 218 -5.11 8.80 -10.25
N ASN A 219 -4.33 7.85 -10.78
CA ASN A 219 -3.39 7.03 -10.02
C ASN A 219 -2.00 7.66 -10.06
N GLU A 220 -1.63 8.39 -9.01
CA GLU A 220 -0.38 9.15 -8.97
C GLU A 220 0.83 8.22 -8.74
N ASP A 221 0.75 7.37 -7.73
CA ASP A 221 1.74 6.37 -7.38
C ASP A 221 1.10 5.21 -6.61
N GLY A 222 1.82 4.10 -6.52
CA GLY A 222 1.41 2.94 -5.75
C GLY A 222 2.58 1.99 -5.49
N LYS A 223 2.33 1.04 -4.60
CA LYS A 223 3.31 0.05 -4.18
C LYS A 223 2.78 -1.36 -4.37
N ILE A 224 3.68 -2.28 -4.67
CA ILE A 224 3.45 -3.72 -4.60
C ILE A 224 4.51 -4.41 -3.74
N GLU A 225 4.14 -5.55 -3.19
CA GLU A 225 5.06 -6.50 -2.56
C GLU A 225 5.03 -7.82 -3.34
N LEU A 226 6.16 -8.50 -3.38
CA LEU A 226 6.35 -9.74 -4.11
C LEU A 226 6.97 -10.81 -3.23
N GLY A 227 6.79 -12.06 -3.61
CA GLY A 227 7.41 -13.19 -2.95
C GLY A 227 7.64 -14.33 -3.92
N PHE A 228 8.45 -15.29 -3.50
CA PHE A 228 8.68 -16.52 -4.26
C PHE A 228 7.79 -17.64 -3.72
N ASP A 229 7.05 -18.31 -4.60
CA ASP A 229 6.36 -19.56 -4.29
C ASP A 229 7.34 -20.73 -4.09
N GLU A 230 6.83 -21.95 -3.88
CA GLU A 230 7.63 -23.16 -3.64
C GLU A 230 8.62 -23.49 -4.77
N ASP A 231 8.31 -23.06 -5.98
CA ASP A 231 9.05 -23.33 -7.21
C ASP A 231 9.86 -22.10 -7.69
N ARG A 232 10.05 -21.11 -6.80
CA ARG A 232 10.74 -19.83 -7.10
C ARG A 232 10.09 -19.03 -8.24
N ASN A 233 8.77 -19.13 -8.38
CA ASN A 233 8.05 -18.17 -9.22
C ASN A 233 7.66 -16.95 -8.40
N LEU A 234 7.79 -15.78 -9.01
CA LEU A 234 7.30 -14.54 -8.43
C LEU A 234 5.77 -14.57 -8.32
N MET A 235 5.26 -14.16 -7.17
CA MET A 235 3.84 -13.91 -6.95
C MET A 235 3.63 -12.61 -6.19
N LEU A 236 2.53 -11.93 -6.50
CA LEU A 236 2.09 -10.75 -5.76
C LEU A 236 1.60 -11.15 -4.37
N VAL A 237 2.04 -10.39 -3.37
CA VAL A 237 1.65 -10.57 -1.97
C VAL A 237 1.14 -9.25 -1.40
N ASP A 238 0.78 -9.31 -0.13
CA ASP A 238 0.13 -8.23 0.60
C ASP A 238 -1.23 -7.81 0.01
N VAL A 239 -1.55 -6.52 -0.07
CA VAL A 239 -2.72 -6.03 -0.79
C VAL A 239 -2.28 -4.92 -1.74
N LEU A 240 -2.96 -4.74 -2.86
CA LEU A 240 -2.55 -3.76 -3.89
C LEU A 240 -3.75 -3.02 -4.46
N GLY A 241 -3.48 -1.83 -5.03
CA GLY A 241 -4.46 -1.06 -5.78
C GLY A 241 -5.64 -0.53 -4.99
N THR A 242 -5.53 -0.53 -3.66
CA THR A 242 -6.54 0.06 -2.77
C THR A 242 -6.21 1.52 -2.46
N PRO A 243 -7.17 2.35 -2.06
CA PRO A 243 -6.92 3.71 -1.56
C PRO A 243 -5.86 3.84 -0.45
N ASP A 244 -5.60 2.78 0.32
CA ASP A 244 -4.56 2.79 1.38
C ASP A 244 -3.16 2.49 0.81
N GLU A 245 -3.06 1.81 -0.35
CA GLU A 245 -1.80 1.36 -0.99
C GLU A 245 -1.42 2.18 -2.24
N CYS A 246 -2.36 2.96 -2.76
CA CYS A 246 -2.15 3.84 -3.91
C CYS A 246 -2.61 5.26 -3.58
N ARG A 247 -1.93 6.24 -4.16
CA ARG A 247 -2.33 7.64 -4.06
C ARG A 247 -3.26 7.97 -5.22
N PHE A 248 -4.56 7.83 -4.96
CA PHE A 248 -5.59 8.27 -5.88
C PHE A 248 -5.98 9.73 -5.63
N THR A 249 -6.20 10.48 -6.70
CA THR A 249 -6.71 11.85 -6.66
C THR A 249 -7.92 12.02 -7.59
N PHE A 250 -8.79 12.96 -7.24
CA PHE A 250 -9.93 13.42 -8.03
C PHE A 250 -9.94 14.94 -8.00
N GLU A 251 -9.66 15.62 -9.12
CA GLU A 251 -9.55 17.08 -9.16
C GLU A 251 -8.70 17.62 -7.98
N ASP A 252 -7.49 17.08 -7.86
CA ASP A 252 -6.48 17.34 -6.81
C ASP A 252 -6.88 16.94 -5.37
N MET A 253 -8.11 16.48 -5.15
CA MET A 253 -8.54 15.94 -3.86
C MET A 253 -8.05 14.49 -3.69
N PRO A 254 -7.38 14.14 -2.58
CA PRO A 254 -6.96 12.77 -2.36
C PRO A 254 -8.13 11.85 -1.99
N VAL A 255 -8.12 10.64 -2.53
CA VAL A 255 -9.16 9.63 -2.30
C VAL A 255 -8.60 8.52 -1.41
N SER A 256 -8.41 8.84 -0.12
CA SER A 256 -7.89 7.91 0.90
C SER A 256 -8.02 8.52 2.30
N LYS A 257 -7.37 7.89 3.30
CA LYS A 257 -7.16 8.47 4.64
C LYS A 257 -6.41 9.81 4.64
N GLU A 258 -5.84 10.24 3.52
CA GLU A 258 -5.27 11.58 3.39
C GLU A 258 -6.30 12.68 3.64
N VAL A 259 -7.59 12.44 3.39
CA VAL A 259 -8.70 13.33 3.79
C VAL A 259 -8.66 13.60 5.30
N ALA A 260 -8.46 12.56 6.12
CA ALA A 260 -8.31 12.73 7.56
C ALA A 260 -7.03 13.51 7.91
N ARG A 261 -5.92 13.31 7.17
CA ARG A 261 -4.68 14.08 7.38
C ARG A 261 -4.89 15.57 7.16
N ILE A 262 -5.66 15.97 6.14
CA ILE A 262 -5.96 17.38 5.87
C ILE A 262 -6.63 18.01 7.10
N PHE A 263 -7.64 17.35 7.68
CA PHE A 263 -8.25 17.80 8.93
C PHE A 263 -7.23 17.90 10.07
N TYR A 264 -6.46 16.84 10.32
CA TYR A 264 -5.55 16.79 11.46
C TYR A 264 -4.39 17.79 11.38
N ARG A 265 -3.93 18.18 10.19
CA ARG A 265 -2.86 19.19 10.01
C ARG A 265 -3.16 20.50 10.73
N ASN A 266 -4.44 20.84 10.87
CA ASN A 266 -4.87 22.08 11.50
C ASN A 266 -5.05 21.97 13.04
N THR A 267 -4.73 20.82 13.63
CA THR A 267 -4.91 20.56 15.07
C THR A 267 -3.63 20.86 15.86
N ASP A 268 -3.78 21.26 17.13
CA ASP A 268 -2.64 21.48 18.02
C ASP A 268 -1.86 20.19 18.30
N TRP A 269 -2.56 19.04 18.29
CA TRP A 269 -1.94 17.73 18.36
C TRP A 269 -0.93 17.51 17.22
N CYS A 270 -1.29 17.82 15.97
CA CYS A 270 -0.37 17.61 14.83
C CYS A 270 0.86 18.52 14.93
N LYS A 271 0.70 19.76 15.40
CA LYS A 271 1.83 20.67 15.64
C LYS A 271 2.79 20.08 16.68
N GLU A 272 2.26 19.57 17.79
CA GLU A 272 3.08 18.92 18.83
C GLU A 272 3.80 17.67 18.31
N VAL A 273 3.14 16.86 17.48
CA VAL A 273 3.76 15.70 16.81
C VAL A 273 4.94 16.12 15.94
N GLU A 274 4.81 17.17 15.13
CA GLU A 274 5.90 17.65 14.27
C GLU A 274 7.07 18.21 15.09
N GLU A 275 6.80 18.95 16.15
CA GLU A 275 7.83 19.44 17.07
C GLU A 275 8.56 18.30 17.78
N ALA A 276 7.82 17.29 18.24
CA ALA A 276 8.38 16.11 18.88
C ALA A 276 9.30 15.32 17.93
N LYS A 277 8.89 15.11 16.67
CA LYS A 277 9.71 14.45 15.65
C LYS A 277 11.01 15.20 15.33
N LYS A 278 11.01 16.54 15.43
CA LYS A 278 12.23 17.35 15.30
C LYS A 278 13.19 17.19 16.48
N LYS A 279 12.67 16.97 17.69
CA LYS A 279 13.45 16.81 18.93
C LYS A 279 14.04 15.41 19.09
N ASP A 280 13.26 14.36 18.81
CA ASP A 280 13.69 12.96 18.95
C ASP A 280 13.01 12.08 17.90
N ARG A 281 13.74 11.69 16.84
CA ARG A 281 13.17 10.89 15.76
C ARG A 281 12.68 9.50 16.18
N VAL A 282 13.18 8.95 17.28
CA VAL A 282 12.88 7.57 17.72
C VAL A 282 11.87 7.57 18.86
N GLY A 283 12.08 8.40 19.87
CA GLY A 283 11.25 8.49 21.07
C GLY A 283 10.16 9.57 21.04
N TRP A 284 9.95 10.28 19.92
CA TRP A 284 9.05 11.43 19.80
C TRP A 284 7.66 11.21 20.43
N LYS A 285 7.08 10.01 20.32
CA LYS A 285 5.75 9.73 20.87
C LYS A 285 5.63 10.03 22.37
N LYS A 286 6.71 9.86 23.13
CA LYS A 286 6.77 10.15 24.58
C LYS A 286 6.76 11.65 24.88
N LEU A 287 7.09 12.48 23.89
CA LEU A 287 7.16 13.93 24.02
C LEU A 287 5.83 14.61 23.70
N VAL A 288 4.90 13.89 23.07
CA VAL A 288 3.57 14.40 22.72
C VAL A 288 2.60 14.15 23.87
N ARG A 289 2.05 15.21 24.44
CA ARG A 289 1.08 15.16 25.54
C ARG A 289 -0.36 15.21 25.05
N ALA A 290 -0.62 15.93 23.96
CA ALA A 290 -1.94 15.96 23.36
C ALA A 290 -2.31 14.59 22.78
N THR A 291 -3.61 14.29 22.81
CA THR A 291 -4.17 13.16 22.08
C THR A 291 -4.78 13.65 20.77
N PRO A 292 -4.77 12.84 19.69
CA PRO A 292 -5.47 13.19 18.47
C PRO A 292 -6.96 13.40 18.78
N PRO A 293 -7.60 14.48 18.28
CA PRO A 293 -9.03 14.68 18.45
C PRO A 293 -9.84 13.68 17.61
N SER A 294 -11.10 13.45 17.99
CA SER A 294 -12.04 12.76 17.11
C SER A 294 -12.32 13.59 15.85
N LEU A 295 -12.57 12.89 14.74
CA LEU A 295 -13.10 13.50 13.53
C LEU A 295 -14.49 14.11 13.79
N PRO A 296 -14.85 15.23 13.13
CA PRO A 296 -16.24 15.67 13.10
C PRO A 296 -17.12 14.57 12.50
N ASN A 297 -18.27 14.29 13.12
CA ASN A 297 -19.16 13.18 12.74
C ASN A 297 -19.45 13.13 11.23
N ARG A 298 -19.70 14.28 10.59
CA ARG A 298 -19.98 14.32 9.15
C ARG A 298 -18.74 13.98 8.31
N LEU A 299 -17.56 14.42 8.72
CA LEU A 299 -16.32 14.09 8.01
C LEU A 299 -15.99 12.60 8.15
N GLU A 300 -16.17 12.01 9.33
CA GLU A 300 -16.01 10.57 9.54
C GLU A 300 -16.94 9.76 8.63
N GLU A 301 -18.23 10.15 8.56
CA GLU A 301 -19.23 9.53 7.69
C GLU A 301 -18.84 9.66 6.21
N LEU A 302 -18.42 10.84 5.77
CA LEU A 302 -17.99 11.06 4.39
C LEU A 302 -16.76 10.24 4.02
N ILE A 303 -15.79 10.11 4.93
CA ILE A 303 -14.63 9.22 4.71
C ILE A 303 -15.09 7.76 4.61
N SER A 304 -16.03 7.32 5.44
CA SER A 304 -16.62 5.98 5.33
C SER A 304 -17.32 5.76 3.99
N LEU A 305 -18.13 6.71 3.54
CA LEU A 305 -18.80 6.67 2.25
C LEU A 305 -17.83 6.68 1.07
N LEU A 306 -16.71 7.41 1.18
CA LEU A 306 -15.65 7.45 0.17
C LEU A 306 -15.10 6.05 -0.12
N TYR A 307 -14.72 5.28 0.91
CA TYR A 307 -14.22 3.91 0.71
C TYR A 307 -15.28 3.00 0.09
N GLN A 308 -16.54 3.12 0.55
CA GLN A 308 -17.65 2.31 0.06
C GLN A 308 -17.99 2.60 -1.41
N ALA A 309 -18.06 3.88 -1.79
CA ALA A 309 -18.31 4.31 -3.15
C ALA A 309 -17.16 3.94 -4.09
N CYS A 310 -15.92 4.17 -3.65
CA CYS A 310 -14.73 3.74 -4.39
C CYS A 310 -14.75 2.21 -4.64
N CYS A 311 -15.13 1.42 -3.64
CA CYS A 311 -15.31 -0.02 -3.80
C CYS A 311 -16.39 -0.37 -4.83
N ASN A 312 -17.57 0.24 -4.73
CA ASN A 312 -18.66 0.00 -5.68
C ASN A 312 -18.25 0.29 -7.13
N GLU A 313 -17.58 1.42 -7.34
CA GLU A 313 -17.23 1.90 -8.67
C GLU A 313 -16.06 1.12 -9.30
N ILE A 314 -14.98 0.87 -8.54
CA ILE A 314 -13.84 0.06 -9.02
C ILE A 314 -14.28 -1.36 -9.35
N THR A 315 -15.12 -1.97 -8.51
CA THR A 315 -15.56 -3.35 -8.68
C THR A 315 -16.73 -3.50 -9.65
N ARG A 316 -17.38 -2.38 -10.03
CA ARG A 316 -18.60 -2.35 -10.86
C ARG A 316 -19.76 -3.16 -10.30
N LYS A 317 -19.78 -3.37 -8.98
CA LYS A 317 -20.83 -4.06 -8.26
C LYS A 317 -21.22 -3.23 -7.05
N ARG A 318 -22.52 -3.09 -6.82
CA ARG A 318 -23.02 -2.38 -5.64
C ARG A 318 -22.92 -3.30 -4.42
N TRP A 319 -21.84 -3.18 -3.68
CA TRP A 319 -21.62 -3.85 -2.39
C TRP A 319 -22.20 -3.05 -1.22
N PHE A 320 -22.20 -1.73 -1.35
CA PHE A 320 -22.62 -0.82 -0.30
C PHE A 320 -23.72 0.13 -0.79
N ALA A 321 -24.57 0.58 0.13
CA ALA A 321 -25.53 1.66 -0.13
C ALA A 321 -24.85 3.03 0.02
N ALA A 322 -23.88 3.33 -0.86
CA ALA A 322 -23.19 4.61 -0.90
C ALA A 322 -23.64 5.44 -2.12
N PRO A 323 -23.72 6.79 -2.01
CA PRO A 323 -23.83 7.68 -3.15
C PRO A 323 -22.64 7.56 -4.12
N PRO A 324 -22.72 8.14 -5.33
CA PRO A 324 -21.57 8.23 -6.24
C PRO A 324 -20.36 8.90 -5.58
N LEU A 325 -19.17 8.38 -5.87
CA LEU A 325 -17.90 8.85 -5.29
C LEU A 325 -17.69 10.34 -5.54
N LYS A 326 -18.04 10.82 -6.73
CA LYS A 326 -17.93 12.24 -7.09
C LYS A 326 -18.75 13.14 -6.16
N GLU A 327 -19.98 12.77 -5.81
CA GLU A 327 -20.84 13.57 -4.93
C GLU A 327 -20.25 13.65 -3.52
N ILE A 328 -19.76 12.52 -3.00
CA ILE A 328 -19.09 12.45 -1.69
C ILE A 328 -17.84 13.33 -1.66
N LEU A 329 -17.02 13.31 -2.72
CA LEU A 329 -15.80 14.10 -2.79
C LEU A 329 -16.08 15.61 -2.88
N LEU A 330 -17.12 16.02 -3.61
CA LEU A 330 -17.55 17.42 -3.65
C LEU A 330 -17.99 17.89 -2.26
N GLU A 331 -18.72 17.06 -1.51
CA GLU A 331 -19.12 17.41 -0.16
C GLU A 331 -17.93 17.45 0.81
N ILE A 332 -16.97 16.55 0.69
CA ILE A 332 -15.73 16.60 1.48
C ILE A 332 -14.99 17.93 1.24
N LYS A 333 -14.99 18.48 0.00
CA LYS A 333 -14.38 19.79 -0.31
C LYS A 333 -15.06 20.94 0.43
N GLU A 334 -16.33 20.82 0.76
CA GLU A 334 -17.09 21.87 1.47
C GLU A 334 -16.91 21.80 2.99
N VAL A 335 -16.59 20.62 3.53
CA VAL A 335 -16.45 20.37 4.97
C VAL A 335 -15.00 20.58 5.47
N LEU A 336 -14.00 20.40 4.61
CA LEU A 336 -12.58 20.69 4.88
C LEU A 336 -12.24 22.16 4.67
#